data_AF-W2XXY5-F1
#
_entry.id   AF-W2XXY5-F1
#
_cell.length_a   1.000
_cell.length_b   1.000
_cell.length_c   1.000
_cell.angle_alpha   90.00
_cell.angle_beta   90.00
_cell.angle_gamma   90.00
#
_symmetry.space_group_name_H-M   'P 1'
#
loop_
_entity.id
_entity.type
_entity.pdbx_description
1 polymer ?
#
loop_
_entity_poly.entity_id
_entity_poly.type
_entity_poly.pdbx_seq_one_letter_code
_entity_poly.pdbx_strand_id
1 'polypeptide(L)'
;MDYADASKALVLYTLLKTRKRASATVEDLRRKVVAERRRWEWSRAVRMRHYLTLECIKDPEGSPWMNVWKHGTDKNFLALTSLT
;
A
#
# COMPACT_ATOMS: atom_id res chain seq x y z
N MET A 1 -33.17 -16.79 47.26
CA MET A 1 -32.61 -16.07 46.10
C MET A 1 -32.87 -16.94 44.88
N ASP A 2 -33.69 -16.47 43.96
CA ASP A 2 -34.37 -17.31 42.97
C ASP A 2 -33.39 -17.81 41.89
N TYR A 3 -33.13 -19.12 41.86
CA TYR A 3 -32.12 -19.76 41.00
C TYR A 3 -32.41 -19.52 39.50
N ALA A 4 -33.68 -19.33 39.16
CA ALA A 4 -34.13 -19.02 37.80
C ALA A 4 -33.62 -17.65 37.29
N ASP A 5 -33.50 -16.65 38.16
CA ASP A 5 -33.03 -15.32 37.77
C ASP A 5 -31.51 -15.26 37.60
N ALA A 6 -30.78 -16.02 38.43
CA ALA A 6 -29.34 -16.19 38.26
C ALA A 6 -28.99 -16.88 36.92
N SER A 7 -29.78 -17.88 36.53
CA SER A 7 -29.60 -18.58 35.25
C SER A 7 -29.86 -17.67 34.03
N LYS A 8 -30.95 -16.90 34.06
CA LYS A 8 -31.24 -15.91 32.99
C LYS A 8 -30.17 -14.84 32.88
N ALA A 9 -29.67 -14.33 34.01
CA ALA A 9 -28.60 -13.34 34.04
C ALA A 9 -27.30 -13.89 33.43
N LEU A 10 -26.96 -15.16 33.71
CA LEU A 10 -25.81 -15.82 33.11
C LEU A 10 -25.95 -15.96 31.59
N VAL A 11 -27.10 -16.41 31.11
CA VAL A 11 -27.36 -16.52 29.66
C VAL A 11 -27.24 -15.16 28.98
N LEU A 12 -27.86 -14.11 29.53
CA LEU A 12 -27.75 -12.75 29.00
C LEU A 12 -26.30 -12.27 28.96
N TYR A 13 -25.53 -12.48 30.02
CA TYR A 13 -24.11 -12.12 30.07
C TYR A 13 -23.31 -12.84 28.98
N THR A 14 -23.52 -14.14 28.79
CA THR A 14 -22.81 -14.90 27.75
C THR A 14 -23.18 -14.42 26.34
N LEU A 15 -24.45 -14.10 26.09
CA LEU A 15 -24.91 -13.52 24.82
C LEU A 15 -24.29 -12.14 24.55
N LEU A 16 -24.24 -11.27 25.55
CA LEU A 16 -23.60 -9.95 25.41
C LEU A 16 -22.10 -10.07 25.15
N LYS A 17 -21.43 -10.99 25.86
CA LYS A 17 -20.00 -11.26 25.70
C LYS A 17 -19.67 -11.80 24.31
N THR A 18 -20.47 -12.73 23.79
CA THR A 18 -20.32 -13.28 22.43
C THR A 18 -20.60 -12.22 21.38
N ARG A 19 -21.67 -11.43 21.52
CA ARG A 19 -21.98 -10.31 20.62
C ARG A 19 -20.85 -9.27 20.58
N LYS A 20 -20.28 -8.91 21.73
CA LYS A 20 -19.16 -7.95 21.80
C LYS A 20 -17.92 -8.48 21.07
N ARG A 21 -17.61 -9.77 21.24
CA ARG A 21 -16.51 -10.42 20.51
C ARG A 21 -16.77 -10.45 19.01
N ALA A 22 -17.97 -10.83 18.60
CA ALA A 22 -18.36 -10.88 17.19
C ALA A 22 -18.28 -9.50 16.53
N SER A 23 -18.75 -8.45 17.22
CA SER A 23 -18.58 -7.05 16.77
C SER A 23 -17.10 -6.76 16.55
N ALA A 24 -16.26 -6.95 17.58
CA ALA A 24 -14.84 -6.64 17.49
C ALA A 24 -14.15 -7.39 16.34
N THR A 25 -14.54 -8.64 16.06
CA THR A 25 -14.06 -9.41 14.91
C THR A 25 -14.50 -8.77 13.58
N VAL A 26 -15.76 -8.33 13.46
CA VAL A 26 -16.25 -7.63 12.26
C VAL A 26 -15.50 -6.30 12.06
N GLU A 27 -15.30 -5.51 13.12
CA GLU A 27 -14.51 -4.29 13.04
C GLU A 27 -13.06 -4.56 12.59
N ASP A 28 -12.44 -5.63 13.10
CA ASP A 28 -11.10 -6.04 12.70
C ASP A 28 -11.02 -6.44 11.23
N LEU A 29 -11.98 -7.25 10.76
CA LEU A 29 -12.07 -7.66 9.36
C LEU A 29 -12.28 -6.45 8.44
N ARG A 30 -13.14 -5.50 8.82
CA ARG A 30 -13.34 -4.25 8.06
C ARG A 30 -12.02 -3.47 7.92
N ARG A 31 -11.23 -3.34 8.99
CA ARG A 31 -9.92 -2.69 8.93
C ARG A 31 -8.95 -3.43 7.99
N LYS A 32 -8.92 -4.76 8.05
CA LYS A 32 -8.09 -5.59 7.16
C LYS A 32 -8.47 -5.42 5.70
N VAL A 33 -9.76 -5.44 5.38
CA VAL A 33 -10.26 -5.22 3.99
C VAL A 33 -9.86 -3.85 3.47
N VAL A 34 -9.97 -2.79 4.28
CA VAL A 34 -9.55 -1.44 3.88
C VAL A 34 -8.04 -1.37 3.65
N ALA A 35 -7.24 -2.01 4.50
CA ALA A 35 -5.78 -2.07 4.34
C ALA A 35 -5.38 -2.80 3.05
N GLU A 36 -5.99 -3.95 2.77
CA GLU A 36 -5.72 -4.72 1.55
C GLU A 36 -6.17 -3.98 0.28
N ARG A 37 -7.33 -3.29 0.33
CA ARG A 37 -7.75 -2.42 -0.77
C ARG A 37 -6.70 -1.34 -1.06
N ARG A 38 -6.21 -0.67 -0.02
CA ARG A 38 -5.18 0.38 -0.17
C ARG A 38 -3.90 -0.19 -0.78
N ARG A 39 -3.45 -1.35 -0.33
CA ARG A 39 -2.27 -2.04 -0.89
C ARG A 39 -2.48 -2.34 -2.38
N TRP A 40 -3.64 -2.88 -2.74
CA TRP A 40 -3.95 -3.21 -4.12
C TRP A 40 -4.00 -1.96 -5.01
N GLU A 41 -4.65 -0.89 -4.56
CA GLU A 41 -4.69 0.38 -5.29
C GLU A 41 -3.30 1.00 -5.44
N TRP A 42 -2.46 0.97 -4.40
CA TRP A 42 -1.08 1.42 -4.47
C TRP A 42 -0.28 0.63 -5.51
N SER A 43 -0.32 -0.71 -5.47
CA SER A 43 0.37 -1.55 -6.45
C SER A 43 -0.13 -1.30 -7.87
N ARG A 44 -1.43 -1.05 -8.05
CA ARG A 44 -2.00 -0.69 -9.36
C ARG A 44 -1.48 0.67 -9.83
N ALA A 45 -1.45 1.68 -8.96
CA ALA A 45 -0.92 3.01 -9.28
C ALA A 45 0.56 2.97 -9.65
N VAL A 46 1.38 2.20 -8.92
CA VAL A 46 2.81 2.00 -9.24
C VAL A 46 2.98 1.36 -10.62
N ARG A 47 2.21 0.31 -10.93
CA ARG A 47 2.25 -0.32 -12.26
C ARG A 47 1.81 0.64 -13.38
N MET A 48 0.71 1.37 -13.19
CA MET A 48 0.26 2.36 -14.16
C MET A 48 1.31 3.44 -14.40
N ARG A 49 1.90 3.98 -13.33
CA ARG A 49 3.01 4.94 -13.44
C ARG A 49 4.17 4.35 -14.23
N HIS A 50 4.58 3.12 -13.92
CA HIS A 50 5.65 2.45 -14.65
C HIS A 50 5.36 2.40 -16.15
N TYR A 51 4.19 1.91 -16.56
CA TYR A 51 3.82 1.85 -17.98
C TYR A 51 3.75 3.23 -18.64
N LEU A 52 3.16 4.23 -17.99
CA LEU A 52 3.13 5.60 -18.51
C LEU A 52 4.53 6.20 -18.64
N THR A 53 5.43 5.91 -17.71
CA THR A 53 6.81 6.40 -17.78
C THR A 53 7.69 5.59 -18.71
N LEU A 54 7.35 4.34 -18.99
CA LEU A 54 8.19 3.44 -19.78
C LEU A 54 8.40 3.98 -21.20
N GLU A 55 7.36 4.57 -21.80
CA GLU A 55 7.45 5.24 -23.10
C GLU A 55 8.16 6.62 -23.02
N CYS A 56 8.21 7.24 -21.83
CA CYS A 56 8.97 8.46 -21.59
C CYS A 56 10.46 8.20 -21.35
N ILE A 57 10.85 6.96 -21.05
CA ILE A 57 12.26 6.56 -20.94
C ILE A 57 12.77 6.40 -22.38
N LYS A 58 13.47 7.42 -22.86
CA LYS A 58 14.20 7.35 -24.13
C LYS A 58 15.12 6.13 -24.12
N ASP A 59 15.30 5.50 -25.28
CA ASP A 59 16.30 4.45 -25.46
C ASP A 59 17.60 4.89 -24.78
N PRO A 60 18.14 4.11 -23.82
CA PRO A 60 19.37 4.48 -23.15
C PRO A 60 20.45 4.84 -24.17
N GLU A 61 20.59 4.12 -25.28
CA GLU A 61 21.60 4.44 -26.30
C GLU A 61 21.37 5.78 -27.00
N GLY A 62 20.11 6.20 -27.16
CA GLY A 62 19.72 7.48 -27.76
C GLY A 62 19.60 8.63 -26.76
N SER A 63 19.85 8.39 -25.47
CA SER A 63 19.75 9.40 -24.44
C SER A 63 20.93 10.40 -24.52
N PRO A 64 20.71 11.70 -24.26
CA PRO A 64 21.79 12.69 -24.32
C PRO A 64 22.97 12.37 -23.38
N TRP A 65 22.69 11.77 -22.23
CA TRP A 65 23.73 11.38 -21.27
C TRP A 65 24.60 10.24 -21.79
N MET A 66 24.05 9.27 -22.53
CA MET A 66 24.83 8.19 -23.14
C MET A 66 25.69 8.68 -24.31
N ASN A 67 25.22 9.66 -25.08
CA ASN A 67 26.05 10.29 -26.10
C ASN A 67 27.26 11.01 -25.45
N VAL A 68 27.02 11.76 -24.37
CA VAL A 68 28.10 12.40 -23.60
C VAL A 68 29.01 11.38 -22.91
N TRP A 69 28.49 10.25 -22.46
CA TRP A 69 29.32 9.16 -21.91
C TRP A 69 30.22 8.51 -22.96
N LYS A 70 29.68 8.21 -24.15
CA LYS A 70 30.42 7.54 -25.23
C LYS A 70 31.40 8.45 -25.96
N HIS A 71 31.08 9.74 -26.09
CA HIS A 71 31.81 10.68 -26.97
C HIS A 71 32.17 12.02 -26.31
N GLY A 72 31.69 12.29 -25.10
CA GLY A 72 31.95 13.53 -24.38
C GLY A 72 33.20 13.47 -23.50
N THR A 73 33.55 14.63 -22.94
CA THR A 73 34.60 14.77 -21.92
C THR A 73 33.97 14.94 -20.55
N ASP A 74 34.73 14.71 -19.47
CA ASP A 74 34.25 14.81 -18.08
C ASP A 74 33.54 16.14 -17.78
N LYS A 75 33.97 17.24 -18.40
CA LYS A 75 33.32 18.56 -18.29
C LYS A 75 31.90 18.57 -18.86
N ASN A 76 31.68 17.90 -19.99
CA ASN A 76 30.37 17.81 -20.63
C ASN A 76 29.41 16.94 -19.81
N PHE A 77 29.93 15.87 -19.21
CA PHE A 77 29.14 15.00 -18.34
C PHE A 77 28.64 15.76 -17.11
N LEU A 78 29.54 16.43 -16.39
CA LEU A 78 29.19 17.22 -15.20
C LEU A 78 28.19 18.35 -15.50
N ALA A 79 28.35 19.03 -16.62
CA ALA A 79 27.42 20.10 -17.05
C ALA A 79 26.02 19.55 -17.39
N LEU A 80 25.95 18.38 -18.05
CA LEU A 80 24.68 17.78 -18.46
C LEU A 80 23.91 17.19 -17.27
N THR A 81 24.60 16.56 -16.32
CA THR A 81 23.96 15.91 -15.17
C THR A 81 23.72 16.86 -14.01
N SER A 82 24.20 18.11 -14.09
CA SER A 82 24.13 19.09 -13.01
C SER A 82 24.63 18.55 -11.66
N LEU A 83 25.66 17.67 -11.70
CA LEU A 83 26.24 17.00 -10.52
C LEU A 83 27.33 17.85 -9.83
N THR A 84 27.47 19.11 -10.22
CA THR A 84 28.40 20.10 -9.63
C THR A 84 27.91 20.63 -8.30
#